data_AF-Q0C6V3-F1
#
_entry.id   AF-Q0C6V3-F1
#
_cell.length_a   1.000
_cell.length_b   1.000
_cell.length_c   1.000
_cell.angle_alpha   90.00
_cell.angle_beta   90.00
_cell.angle_gamma   90.00
#
_symmetry.space_group_name_H-M   'P 1'
#
loop_
_entity.id
_entity.type
_entity.pdbx_description
1 polymer ?
#
loop_
_entity_poly.entity_id
_entity_poly.type
_entity_poly.pdbx_seq_one_letter_code
_entity_poly.pdbx_strand_id
1 'polypeptide(L)'
;MKFKYQLPPELVTKCSEFSEFANGGAQVTILLKNGKLFKEALVSNSMYLVAMRGHPYLPFSIGDIADICQTEEDKNPSQRGNWDFWDDWQDAT
;
A
#
# COMPACT_ATOMS: atom_id res chain seq x y z
N MET A 1 3.60 -15.37 -6.42
CA MET A 1 3.04 -14.01 -6.38
C MET A 1 3.80 -13.12 -7.36
N LYS A 2 3.11 -12.48 -8.30
CA LYS A 2 3.65 -11.38 -9.10
C LYS A 2 2.84 -10.14 -8.75
N PHE A 3 3.35 -9.33 -7.84
CA PHE A 3 2.70 -8.07 -7.50
C PHE A 3 3.00 -7.03 -8.59
N LYS A 4 1.98 -6.33 -9.09
CA LYS A 4 2.14 -5.39 -10.22
C LYS A 4 2.90 -4.12 -9.84
N TYR A 5 2.72 -3.62 -8.61
CA TYR A 5 3.17 -2.28 -8.24
C TYR A 5 4.24 -2.33 -7.16
N GLN A 6 5.50 -2.48 -7.61
CA GLN A 6 6.67 -2.47 -6.73
C GLN A 6 7.07 -1.04 -6.37
N LEU A 7 7.27 -0.79 -5.07
CA LEU A 7 7.74 0.48 -4.54
C LEU A 7 9.21 0.75 -4.92
N PRO A 8 9.60 2.03 -5.14
CA PRO A 8 10.98 2.47 -5.21
C PRO A 8 11.79 2.07 -3.95
N PRO A 9 13.09 1.74 -4.07
CA PRO A 9 13.92 1.27 -2.96
C PRO A 9 13.89 2.18 -1.72
N GLU A 10 13.88 3.50 -1.92
CA GLU A 10 13.81 4.48 -0.83
C GLU A 10 12.53 4.37 0.00
N LEU A 11 11.41 4.02 -0.65
CA LEU A 11 10.12 3.82 0.02
C LEU A 11 10.02 2.44 0.65
N VAL A 12 10.72 1.43 0.09
CA VAL A 12 10.80 0.09 0.70
C VAL A 12 11.46 0.16 2.07
N THR A 13 12.61 0.84 2.17
CA THR A 13 13.30 1.02 3.46
C THR A 13 12.37 1.66 4.49
N LYS A 14 11.67 2.73 4.11
CA LYS A 14 10.72 3.40 4.99
C LYS A 14 9.55 2.49 5.41
N CYS A 15 9.00 1.72 4.48
CA CYS A 15 7.89 0.80 4.76
C CYS A 15 8.31 -0.39 5.64
N SER A 16 9.60 -0.72 5.71
CA SER A 16 10.11 -1.79 6.58
C SER A 16 10.07 -1.43 8.07
N GLU A 17 9.96 -0.14 8.39
CA GLU A 17 9.87 0.36 9.77
C GLU A 17 8.42 0.47 10.27
N PHE A 18 7.43 0.22 9.42
CA PHE A 18 6.02 0.29 9.79
C PHE A 18 5.62 -0.94 10.61
N SER A 19 4.75 -0.73 11.59
CA SER A 19 4.30 -1.83 12.44
C SER A 19 3.55 -2.86 11.60
N GLU A 20 3.98 -4.13 11.67
CA GLU A 20 3.37 -5.23 10.94
C GLU A 20 1.87 -5.38 11.24
N PHE A 21 1.14 -5.75 10.20
CA PHE A 21 -0.32 -5.79 10.16
C PHE A 21 -0.81 -7.21 10.39
N ALA A 22 -1.98 -7.34 11.02
CA ALA A 22 -2.70 -8.61 11.00
C ALA A 22 -2.78 -9.11 9.53
N ASN A 23 -2.18 -10.26 9.24
CA ASN A 23 -2.07 -10.91 7.91
C ASN A 23 -1.02 -10.34 6.92
N GLY A 24 0.00 -9.60 7.36
CA GLY A 24 1.21 -9.38 6.55
C GLY A 24 1.17 -8.19 5.57
N GLY A 25 0.33 -7.18 5.81
CA GLY A 25 0.30 -5.98 4.96
C GLY A 25 -0.03 -4.64 5.62
N ALA A 26 0.97 -3.74 5.62
CA ALA A 26 0.98 -2.28 5.47
C ALA A 26 -0.23 -1.35 5.17
N GLN A 27 -1.23 -1.06 6.01
CA GLN A 27 -2.04 0.16 5.75
C GLN A 27 -1.19 1.44 5.90
N VAL A 28 -1.21 2.29 4.88
CA VAL A 28 -0.41 3.51 4.81
C VAL A 28 -1.17 4.66 4.13
N THR A 29 -0.67 5.87 4.36
CA THR A 29 -1.01 7.07 3.62
C THR A 29 0.11 7.40 2.63
N ILE A 30 -0.27 7.72 1.39
CA ILE A 30 0.63 8.03 0.27
C ILE A 30 0.55 9.53 -0.05
N LEU A 31 1.71 10.17 -0.12
CA LEU A 31 1.88 11.53 -0.62
C LEU A 31 2.51 11.51 -2.00
N LEU A 32 1.83 12.13 -2.98
CA LEU A 32 2.38 12.30 -4.32
C LEU A 32 3.24 13.57 -4.42
N LYS A 33 4.14 13.62 -5.40
CA LYS A 33 5.00 14.78 -5.72
C LYS A 33 4.22 16.05 -6.03
N ASN A 34 2.97 15.93 -6.48
CA ASN A 34 2.07 17.06 -6.71
C ASN A 34 1.32 17.54 -5.45
N GLY A 35 1.64 16.98 -4.27
CA GLY A 35 1.02 17.34 -2.99
C GLY A 35 -0.29 16.61 -2.68
N LYS A 36 -0.80 15.77 -3.59
CA LYS A 36 -2.03 15.00 -3.34
C LYS A 36 -1.78 13.87 -2.36
N LEU A 37 -2.70 13.72 -1.40
CA LEU A 37 -2.70 12.64 -0.42
C LEU A 37 -3.73 11.57 -0.78
N PHE A 38 -3.34 10.31 -0.66
CA PHE A 38 -4.22 9.16 -0.73
C PHE A 38 -4.10 8.37 0.58
N LYS A 39 -5.21 8.20 1.27
CA LYS A 39 -5.29 7.41 2.51
C LYS A 39 -5.68 5.96 2.19
N GLU A 40 -5.55 5.09 3.19
CA GLU A 40 -6.05 3.71 3.13
C GLU A 40 -5.47 2.91 1.95
N ALA A 41 -4.16 3.01 1.74
CA ALA A 41 -3.42 2.18 0.80
C ALA A 41 -2.83 0.97 1.52
N LEU A 42 -2.69 -0.17 0.85
CA LEU A 42 -2.19 -1.40 1.46
C LEU A 42 -0.86 -1.83 0.81
N VAL A 43 0.19 -1.93 1.62
CA VAL A 43 1.53 -2.39 1.23
C VAL A 43 1.77 -3.80 1.76
N SER A 44 2.20 -4.74 0.91
CA SER A 44 2.59 -6.08 1.31
C SER A 44 4.10 -6.25 1.27
N ASN A 45 4.65 -6.97 2.26
CA ASN A 45 6.08 -7.25 2.41
C ASN A 45 6.98 -6.00 2.34
N SER A 46 6.45 -4.85 2.75
CA SER A 46 7.11 -3.53 2.65
C SER A 46 7.54 -3.11 1.24
N MET A 47 7.17 -3.88 0.21
CA MET A 47 7.73 -3.75 -1.14
C MET A 47 6.68 -3.46 -2.21
N TYR A 48 5.43 -3.85 -1.97
CA TYR A 48 4.42 -3.87 -3.02
C TYR A 48 3.17 -3.16 -2.57
N LEU A 49 2.66 -2.25 -3.38
CA LEU A 49 1.34 -1.68 -3.17
C LEU A 49 0.29 -2.60 -3.81
N VAL A 50 -0.59 -3.17 -3.01
CA VAL A 50 -1.44 -4.30 -3.42
C VAL A 50 -2.93 -3.95 -3.46
N ALA A 51 -3.35 -2.89 -2.75
CA ALA A 51 -4.73 -2.42 -2.75
C ALA A 51 -4.82 -0.95 -2.31
N MET A 52 -5.94 -0.30 -2.63
CA MET A 52 -6.35 0.99 -2.06
C MET A 52 -7.87 1.08 -2.03
N ARG A 53 -8.43 1.60 -0.94
CA ARG A 53 -9.89 1.67 -0.81
C ARG A 53 -10.53 2.65 -1.78
N GLY A 54 -11.69 2.26 -2.30
CA GLY A 54 -12.42 3.04 -3.30
C GLY A 54 -11.73 3.09 -4.66
N HIS A 55 -10.65 2.34 -4.86
CA HIS A 55 -9.83 2.39 -6.06
C HIS A 55 -9.59 0.97 -6.61
N PRO A 56 -10.37 0.55 -7.63
CA PRO A 56 -10.22 -0.78 -8.23
C PRO A 56 -8.91 -0.94 -9.02
N TYR A 57 -8.18 0.15 -9.23
CA TYR A 57 -6.86 0.21 -9.84
C TYR A 57 -6.06 1.35 -9.21
N LEU A 58 -4.72 1.31 -9.35
CA LEU A 58 -3.85 2.36 -8.86
C LEU A 58 -4.16 3.70 -9.58
N PRO A 59 -4.58 4.75 -8.86
CA PRO A 59 -5.03 6.00 -9.50
C PRO A 59 -3.90 6.98 -9.83
N PHE A 60 -2.64 6.54 -9.75
CA PHE A 60 -1.43 7.33 -10.01
C PHE A 60 -0.27 6.43 -10.45
N SER A 61 0.82 7.03 -10.94
CA SER A 61 2.05 6.28 -11.20
C SER A 61 2.84 6.06 -9.92
N ILE A 62 3.42 4.87 -9.74
CA ILE A 62 4.31 4.59 -8.59
C ILE A 62 5.50 5.57 -8.55
N GLY A 63 5.99 6.01 -9.71
CA GLY A 63 7.06 7.00 -9.80
C GLY A 63 6.65 8.40 -9.32
N ASP A 64 5.36 8.67 -9.13
CA ASP A 64 4.84 9.94 -8.62
C ASP A 64 4.75 9.98 -7.09
N ILE A 65 5.01 8.87 -6.40
CA ILE A 65 5.04 8.84 -4.94
C ILE A 65 6.24 9.68 -4.47
N ALA A 66 5.97 10.65 -3.62
CA ALA A 66 6.98 11.44 -2.93
C ALA A 66 7.30 10.85 -1.56
N ASP A 67 6.28 10.40 -0.84
CA ASP A 67 6.45 9.85 0.49
C ASP A 67 5.35 8.85 0.85
N ILE A 68 5.65 7.97 1.82
CA ILE A 68 4.70 7.05 2.45
C ILE A 68 4.83 7.19 3.96
N CYS A 69 3.70 7.24 4.68
CA CYS A 69 3.70 7.27 6.13
C CYS A 69 2.58 6.41 6.70
N GLN A 70 2.75 6.03 7.97
CA GLN A 70 1.73 5.32 8.74
C GLN A 70 1.21 6.28 9.82
N THR A 71 0.00 6.80 9.62
CA THR A 71 -0.66 7.65 10.63
C THR A 71 -1.24 6.82 11.77
N GLU A 72 -1.69 7.46 12.86
CA GLU A 72 -2.39 6.74 13.94
C GLU A 72 -3.71 6.10 13.45
N GLU A 73 -4.37 6.72 12.47
CA GLU A 73 -5.54 6.14 11.79
C GLU A 73 -5.15 4.86 11.02
N ASP A 74 -3.97 4.84 10.40
CA ASP A 74 -3.48 3.68 9.65
C ASP A 74 -3.06 2.52 10.56
N LYS A 75 -2.56 2.82 11.77
CA LYS A 75 -2.26 1.82 12.81
C LYS A 75 -3.52 1.26 13.44
N ASN A 76 -4.58 2.07 13.54
CA ASN A 76 -5.83 1.72 14.20
C ASN A 76 -7.04 1.98 13.28
N PRO A 77 -7.12 1.32 12.11
CA PRO A 77 -8.17 1.62 11.15
C PRO A 77 -9.53 1.15 11.69
N SER A 78 -10.55 2.00 11.49
CA SER A 78 -11.94 1.70 11.87
C SER A 78 -12.50 0.47 11.14
N GLN A 79 -11.99 0.19 9.94
CA GLN A 79 -12.31 -0.99 9.16
C GLN A 79 -11.00 -1.72 8.82
N ARG A 80 -10.87 -2.99 9.21
CA ARG A 80 -9.64 -3.78 9.08
C ARG A 80 -9.57 -4.72 7.88
N GLY A 81 -10.70 -4.98 7.22
CA GLY A 81 -10.82 -5.95 6.12
C GLY A 81 -11.55 -5.40 4.89
N ASN A 82 -11.99 -6.32 4.02
CA ASN A 82 -12.64 -6.05 2.73
C ASN A 82 -11.76 -5.21 1.80
N TRP A 83 -10.57 -5.73 1.50
CA TRP A 83 -9.65 -5.13 0.55
C TRP A 83 -9.88 -5.71 -0.85
N ASP A 84 -9.99 -4.83 -1.84
CA ASP A 84 -10.01 -5.19 -3.25
C ASP A 84 -8.56 -5.19 -3.77
N PHE A 85 -7.96 -6.38 -3.82
CA PHE A 85 -6.58 -6.55 -4.29
C PHE A 85 -6.50 -6.40 -5.82
N TRP A 86 -5.48 -5.71 -6.30
CA TRP A 86 -5.28 -5.47 -7.74
C TRP A 86 -4.61 -6.64 -8.48
N ASP A 87 -4.05 -7.57 -7.72
CA ASP A 87 -3.36 -8.75 -8.22
C ASP A 87 -4.19 -10.00 -7.94
N ASP A 88 -4.48 -10.74 -8.99
CA ASP A 88 -5.18 -12.02 -8.89
C ASP A 88 -4.28 -13.04 -8.18
N TRP A 89 -4.83 -13.67 -7.15
CA TRP A 89 -4.36 -14.95 -6.66
C TRP A 89 -4.70 -16.00 -7.73
N GLN A 90 -3.86 -16.14 -8.75
CA GLN A 90 -3.81 -17.42 -9.45
C GLN A 90 -2.99 -18.36 -8.57
N ASP A 91 -3.69 -19.13 -7.74
CA ASP A 91 -3.19 -20.42 -7.28
C ASP A 91 -2.67 -21.17 -8.51
N ALA A 92 -1.38 -21.51 -8.49
CA ALA A 92 -0.80 -22.35 -9.51
C ALA A 92 -1.57 -23.67 -9.50
N THR A 93 -2.38 -23.90 -10.54
CA THR A 93 -3.06 -25.17 -10.78
C THR A 93 -2.04 -26.24 -11.15
#